data_AF-A0AAU5LXE9-F1
#
_entry.id   AF-A0AAU5LXE9-F1
#
_cell.length_a   1.000
_cell.length_b   1.000
_cell.length_c   1.000
_cell.angle_alpha   90.00
_cell.angle_beta   90.00
_cell.angle_gamma   90.00
#
_symmetry.space_group_name_H-M   'P 1'
#
loop_
_entity.id
_entity.type
_entity.pdbx_description
1 polymer ?
#
loop_
_entity_poly.entity_id
_entity_poly.type
_entity_poly.pdbx_seq_one_letter_code
_entity_poly.pdbx_strand_id
1 'polypeptide(L)'
;MVDLIFGRWSSQVLWVLTHDGRLRFTELRHRLPAVSPKVLTQRLRQLERDGLIERTYYAEMPPRVEYEPTELGRSLSPVFQTMAAWADSHLDQVVAARRRHDQGGRQ
;
A
#
# COMPACT_ATOMS: atom_id res chain seq x y z
N MET A 1 8.13 -14.70 -4.84
CA MET A 1 8.28 -13.53 -5.74
C MET A 1 7.04 -12.64 -5.69
N VAL A 2 5.84 -13.16 -5.95
CA VAL A 2 4.55 -12.42 -5.86
C VAL A 2 4.29 -11.88 -4.45
N ASP A 3 4.66 -12.61 -3.40
CA ASP A 3 4.43 -12.23 -2.00
C ASP A 3 5.14 -10.94 -1.54
N LEU A 4 6.19 -10.52 -2.26
CA LEU A 4 6.94 -9.30 -1.94
C LEU A 4 6.04 -8.06 -2.12
N ILE A 5 5.39 -7.98 -3.28
CA ILE A 5 4.57 -6.82 -3.69
C ILE A 5 3.10 -7.03 -3.28
N PHE A 6 2.59 -8.26 -3.41
CA PHE A 6 1.19 -8.61 -3.14
C PHE A 6 0.97 -9.18 -1.74
N GLY A 7 1.99 -9.17 -0.89
CA GLY A 7 1.85 -9.49 0.53
C GLY A 7 0.81 -8.58 1.19
N ARG A 8 0.10 -9.11 2.19
CA ARG A 8 -0.97 -8.39 2.89
C ARG A 8 -0.48 -7.02 3.37
N TRP A 9 -1.04 -5.96 2.79
CA TRP A 9 -0.74 -4.53 3.02
C TRP A 9 0.50 -3.94 2.32
N SER A 10 1.40 -4.74 1.75
CA SER A 10 2.62 -4.25 1.08
C SER A 10 2.31 -3.34 -0.10
N SER A 11 1.41 -3.80 -0.98
CA SER A 11 0.96 -3.04 -2.15
C SER A 11 0.29 -1.72 -1.77
N GLN A 12 -0.49 -1.69 -0.69
CA GLN A 12 -1.16 -0.46 -0.24
C GLN A 12 -0.17 0.56 0.31
N VAL A 13 0.81 0.13 1.11
CA VAL A 13 1.86 1.02 1.64
C VAL A 13 2.69 1.60 0.50
N LEU A 14 3.12 0.77 -0.44
CA LEU A 14 3.89 1.23 -1.60
C LEU A 14 3.08 2.13 -2.52
N TRP A 15 1.81 1.82 -2.77
CA TRP A 15 0.92 2.69 -3.55
C TRP A 15 0.81 4.07 -2.93
N VAL A 16 0.54 4.16 -1.62
CA VAL A 16 0.46 5.43 -0.88
C VAL A 16 1.77 6.20 -0.99
N LEU A 17 2.91 5.57 -0.70
CA LEU A 17 4.22 6.24 -0.73
C LEU A 17 4.66 6.65 -2.15
N THR A 18 4.30 5.88 -3.17
CA THR A 18 4.60 6.23 -4.58
C THR A 18 3.72 7.36 -5.10
N HIS A 19 2.48 7.47 -4.62
CA HIS A 19 1.55 8.54 -5.04
C HIS A 19 1.71 9.83 -4.23
N ASP A 20 1.81 9.73 -2.91
CA ASP A 20 1.89 10.89 -2.00
C ASP A 20 3.33 11.32 -1.70
N GLY A 21 4.31 10.45 -1.99
CA GLY A 21 5.71 10.68 -1.70
C GLY A 21 6.07 10.39 -0.24
N ARG A 22 6.84 11.31 0.35
CA ARG A 22 7.40 11.15 1.69
C ARG A 22 6.33 11.39 2.76
N LEU A 23 6.18 10.45 3.70
CA LEU A 23 5.17 10.51 4.76
C LEU A 23 5.70 10.04 6.12
N ARG A 24 5.14 10.58 7.19
CA ARG A 24 5.31 10.12 8.58
C ARG A 24 4.43 8.90 8.86
N PHE A 25 4.76 8.16 9.93
CA PHE A 25 3.96 7.00 10.36
C PHE A 25 2.47 7.34 10.59
N THR A 26 2.18 8.48 11.21
CA THR A 26 0.81 8.90 11.52
C THR A 26 0.01 9.24 10.27
N GLU A 27 0.67 9.82 9.26
CA GLU A 27 0.05 10.15 7.97
C GLU A 27 -0.23 8.86 7.19
N LEU A 28 0.72 7.94 7.14
CA LEU A 28 0.52 6.59 6.58
C LEU A 28 -0.65 5.86 7.25
N ARG A 29 -0.74 5.92 8.59
CA ARG A 29 -1.84 5.30 9.34
C ARG A 29 -3.19 5.94 8.99
N HIS A 30 -3.23 7.26 8.77
CA HIS A 30 -4.44 7.95 8.39
C HIS A 30 -4.91 7.55 6.99
N ARG A 31 -3.98 7.34 6.04
CA ARG A 31 -4.27 6.82 4.69
C ARG A 31 -4.66 5.33 4.68
N LEU A 32 -4.22 4.57 5.68
CA LEU A 32 -4.40 3.11 5.77
C LEU A 32 -5.17 2.71 7.05
N PRO A 33 -6.43 3.15 7.24
CA PRO A 33 -7.16 2.98 8.49
C PRO A 33 -7.45 1.51 8.84
N ALA A 34 -7.48 0.62 7.84
CA ALA A 34 -7.69 -0.82 8.04
C ALA A 34 -6.45 -1.57 8.57
N VAL A 35 -5.28 -0.93 8.59
CA VAL A 35 -4.01 -1.53 9.02
C VAL A 35 -3.76 -1.18 10.48
N SER A 36 -3.62 -2.21 11.33
CA SER A 36 -3.26 -1.95 12.73
C SER A 36 -1.84 -1.36 12.83
N PRO A 37 -1.54 -0.52 13.84
CA PRO A 37 -0.21 0.08 13.99
C PRO A 37 0.93 -0.95 14.04
N LYS A 38 0.71 -2.08 14.74
CA LYS A 38 1.68 -3.18 14.82
C LYS A 38 2.00 -3.77 13.45
N VAL A 39 0.96 -4.00 12.64
CA VAL A 39 1.12 -4.56 11.29
C VAL A 39 1.79 -3.54 10.37
N LEU A 40 1.41 -2.26 10.44
CA LEU A 40 2.06 -1.20 9.65
C LEU A 40 3.56 -1.11 9.96
N THR A 41 3.95 -1.12 11.23
CA THR A 41 5.36 -1.14 11.64
C THR A 41 6.10 -2.35 11.08
N GLN A 42 5.53 -3.55 11.17
CA GLN A 42 6.13 -4.76 10.61
C GLN A 42 6.32 -4.65 9.09
N ARG A 43 5.34 -4.07 8.40
CA ARG A 43 5.39 -3.89 6.95
C ARG A 43 6.41 -2.86 6.51
N LEU A 44 6.49 -1.71 7.18
CA LEU A 44 7.51 -0.71 6.89
C LEU A 44 8.93 -1.29 7.07
N ARG A 45 9.17 -2.03 8.15
CA ARG A 45 10.46 -2.72 8.37
C ARG A 45 10.78 -3.74 7.28
N GLN A 46 9.77 -4.48 6.81
CA GLN A 46 9.96 -5.45 5.74
C GLN A 46 10.29 -4.75 4.41
N LEU A 47 9.52 -3.73 4.04
CA LEU A 47 9.74 -2.97 2.81
C LEU A 47 11.08 -2.22 2.82
N GLU A 48 11.52 -1.73 3.98
CA GLU A 48 12.84 -1.14 4.18
C GLU A 48 13.94 -2.18 3.97
N ARG A 49 13.80 -3.37 4.58
CA ARG A 49 14.72 -4.50 4.39
C ARG A 49 14.79 -4.96 2.93
N ASP A 50 13.67 -4.91 2.22
CA ASP A 50 13.57 -5.30 0.82
C ASP A 50 14.09 -4.20 -0.14
N GLY A 51 14.49 -3.04 0.39
CA GLY A 51 15.04 -1.92 -0.38
C GLY A 51 14.01 -1.13 -1.17
N LEU A 52 12.71 -1.28 -0.85
CA LEU A 52 11.61 -0.62 -1.56
C LEU A 52 11.26 0.74 -0.96
N ILE A 53 11.54 0.94 0.33
CA ILE A 53 11.38 2.23 1.00
C ILE A 53 12.64 2.58 1.78
N GLU A 54 12.85 3.88 1.97
CA GLU A 54 13.86 4.43 2.85
C GLU A 54 13.20 5.03 4.10
N ARG A 55 13.86 4.89 5.25
CA ARG A 55 13.43 5.48 6.52
C ARG A 55 14.44 6.52 6.96
N THR A 56 14.06 7.78 6.96
CA THR A 56 14.92 8.89 7.39
C THR A 56 14.54 9.39 8.78
N TYR A 57 15.52 9.50 9.66
CA TYR A 57 15.36 10.11 10.98
C TYR A 57 15.84 11.56 10.94
N TYR A 58 15.01 12.48 11.42
CA TYR A 58 15.32 13.90 11.52
C TYR A 58 15.50 14.27 12.99
N ALA A 59 16.71 14.69 13.35
CA ALA A 59 17.09 15.15 14.69
C ALA A 59 16.69 16.62 14.92
N GLU A 60 15.43 16.97 14.63
CA GLU A 60 14.85 18.28 14.92
C GLU A 60 14.03 18.22 16.22
N MET A 61 13.46 19.36 16.66
CA MET A 61 12.54 19.42 17.79
C MET A 61 11.13 19.74 17.31
N PRO A 62 10.15 18.82 17.44
CA PRO A 62 10.26 17.44 17.95
C PRO A 62 10.88 16.47 16.93
N PRO A 63 11.57 15.40 17.37
CA PRO A 63 12.19 14.46 16.44
C PRO A 63 11.12 13.75 15.60
N ARG A 64 11.41 13.54 14.31
CA ARG A 64 10.48 12.89 13.38
C ARG A 64 11.14 11.82 12.53
N VAL A 65 10.31 10.89 12.08
CA VAL A 65 10.69 9.80 11.17
C VAL A 65 9.79 9.89 9.95
N GLU A 66 10.39 9.85 8.78
CA GLU A 66 9.69 9.85 7.50
C GLU A 66 10.07 8.61 6.69
N TYR A 67 9.15 8.17 5.86
CA TYR A 67 9.28 7.05 4.96
C TYR A 67 9.04 7.55 3.54
N GLU A 68 9.84 7.09 2.59
CA GLU A 68 9.66 7.41 1.18
C GLU A 68 10.04 6.23 0.30
N PRO A 69 9.52 6.11 -0.92
CA PRO A 69 9.91 5.03 -1.81
C PRO A 69 11.35 5.29 -2.32
N THR A 70 12.16 4.23 -2.36
CA THR A 70 13.45 4.26 -3.06
C THR A 70 13.23 4.35 -4.57
N GLU A 71 14.30 4.49 -5.35
CA GLU A 71 14.20 4.37 -6.81
C GLU A 71 13.60 3.01 -7.23
N LEU A 72 14.00 1.92 -6.58
CA LEU A 72 13.44 0.59 -6.77
C LEU A 72 11.95 0.54 -6.38
N GLY A 73 11.55 1.19 -5.29
CA GLY A 73 10.13 1.31 -4.93
C GLY A 73 9.31 2.07 -5.97
N ARG A 74 9.86 3.17 -6.50
CA ARG A 74 9.20 4.01 -7.53
C ARG A 74 9.06 3.29 -8.85
N SER A 75 9.98 2.38 -9.20
CA SER A 75 9.90 1.60 -10.43
C SER A 75 8.68 0.66 -10.48
N LEU A 76 7.98 0.45 -9.37
CA LEU A 76 6.70 -0.28 -9.33
C LEU A 76 5.48 0.55 -9.75
N SER A 77 5.60 1.87 -9.89
CA SER A 77 4.47 2.75 -10.24
C SER A 77 3.71 2.33 -11.50
N PRO A 78 4.37 1.94 -12.61
CA PRO A 78 3.64 1.49 -13.81
C PRO A 78 2.79 0.24 -13.57
N VAL A 79 3.23 -0.67 -12.69
CA VAL A 79 2.48 -1.87 -12.31
C VAL A 79 1.22 -1.48 -11.55
N PHE A 80 1.33 -0.56 -10.58
CA PHE A 80 0.18 -0.04 -9.86
C PHE A 80 -0.81 0.69 -10.76
N GLN A 81 -0.32 1.50 -11.71
CA GLN A 81 -1.16 2.20 -12.69
C GLN A 81 -1.92 1.22 -13.58
N THR A 82 -1.25 0.16 -14.04
CA THR A 82 -1.89 -0.89 -14.86
C THR A 82 -3.02 -1.58 -14.10
N MET A 83 -2.79 -1.90 -12.82
CA MET A 83 -3.83 -2.49 -11.97
C MET A 83 -4.99 -1.53 -11.69
N ALA A 84 -4.68 -0.24 -11.47
CA ALA A 84 -5.70 0.78 -11.27
C ALA A 84 -6.58 0.94 -12.52
N ALA A 85 -5.98 1.06 -13.70
CA ALA A 85 -6.71 1.17 -14.96
C ALA A 85 -7.59 -0.06 -15.25
N TRP A 86 -7.10 -1.26 -14.92
CA TRP A 86 -7.92 -2.46 -15.01
C TRP A 86 -9.10 -2.43 -14.03
N ALA A 87 -8.87 -2.00 -12.79
CA ALA A 87 -9.93 -1.88 -11.79
C ALA A 87 -10.99 -0.87 -12.23
N ASP A 88 -10.60 0.31 -12.68
CA ASP A 88 -11.51 1.37 -13.14
C ASP A 88 -12.42 0.90 -14.28
N SER A 89 -11.92 0.01 -15.16
CA SER A 89 -12.69 -0.52 -16.29
C SER A 89 -13.57 -1.73 -15.96
N HIS A 90 -13.32 -2.43 -14.84
CA HIS A 90 -13.95 -3.73 -14.56
C HIS A 90 -14.64 -3.84 -13.19
N LEU A 91 -14.51 -2.85 -12.30
CA LEU A 91 -15.04 -2.94 -10.94
C LEU A 91 -16.55 -3.16 -10.90
N ASP A 92 -17.30 -2.53 -11.82
CA ASP A 92 -18.74 -2.73 -11.94
C ASP A 92 -19.11 -4.17 -12.29
N GLN A 93 -18.33 -4.81 -13.17
CA GLN A 93 -18.51 -6.21 -13.53
C GLN A 93 -18.26 -7.12 -12.34
N VAL A 94 -17.22 -6.82 -11.54
CA VAL A 94 -16.91 -7.54 -10.29
C VAL A 94 -18.04 -7.38 -9.27
N VAL A 95 -18.55 -6.15 -9.08
CA VAL A 95 -19.67 -5.87 -8.16
C VAL A 95 -20.94 -6.61 -8.59
N ALA A 96 -21.27 -6.60 -9.88
CA ALA A 96 -22.40 -7.34 -10.43
C ALA A 96 -22.24 -8.86 -10.21
N ALA A 97 -21.05 -9.41 -10.42
CA ALA A 97 -20.76 -10.82 -10.18
C ALA A 97 -20.95 -11.21 -8.70
N ARG A 98 -20.46 -10.39 -7.77
CA ARG A 98 -20.64 -10.60 -6.31
C ARG A 98 -22.12 -10.65 -5.94
N ARG A 99 -22.91 -9.68 -6.40
CA ARG A 99 -24.37 -9.64 -6.15
C ARG A 99 -25.09 -10.90 -6.63
N ARG A 100 -24.76 -11.39 -7.83
CA ARG A 100 -25.35 -12.63 -8.37
C ARG A 100 -25.02 -13.84 -7.51
N HIS A 101 -23.76 -13.96 -7.06
CA HIS A 101 -23.33 -15.06 -6.19
C HIS A 101 -24.05 -15.03 -4.84
N ASP A 102 -24.14 -13.87 -4.20
CA ASP A 102 -24.78 -13.72 -2.89
C ASP A 102 -26.30 -13.98 -2.93
N GLN A 103 -26.94 -13.73 -4.08
CA GLN A 103 -28.35 -14.05 -4.31
C GLN A 103 -28.57 -15.55 -4.56
N GLY A 104 -27.61 -16.23 -5.21
CA GLY A 104 -27.67 -17.66 -5.49
C GLY A 104 -27.40 -18.57 -4.29
N GLY A 105 -26.68 -18.10 -3.26
CA GLY A 105 -26.38 -18.85 -2.04
C GLY A 105 -27.47 -18.86 -0.96
N ARG A 106 -28.70 -18.40 -1.27
CA ARG A 106 -29.86 -18.38 -0.36
C ARG A 106 -30.93 -19.44 -0.68
N GLN A 107 -30.63 -20.43 -1.52
CA GLN A 107 -31.43 -21.66 -1.69
C GLN A 107 -30.67 -22.83 -1.09
#